data_AF-A0A1A9MWR9-F1
#
_entry.id   AF-A0A1A9MWR9-F1
#
_cell.length_a   1.000
_cell.length_b   1.000
_cell.length_c   1.000
_cell.angle_alpha   90.00
_cell.angle_beta   90.00
_cell.angle_gamma   90.00
#
_symmetry.space_group_name_H-M   'P 1'
#
loop_
_entity.id
_entity.type
_entity.pdbx_description
1 polymer ?
#
loop_
_entity_poly.entity_id
_entity_poly.type
_entity_poly.pdbx_seq_one_letter_code
_entity_poly.pdbx_strand_id
1 'polypeptide(L)' 'MEAQSCPPTCLKRVDAHQYEALHRAQAGSTFAGLCHMLVARVGEAGGIVKDGALLAGWLGSELITGVDTT' A
#
# COMPACT_ATOMS: atom_id res chain seq x y z
N MET A 1 23.16 16.19 -8.14
CA MET A 1 22.09 16.16 -7.11
C MET A 1 21.99 14.71 -6.69
N GLU A 2 22.88 14.32 -5.78
CA GLU A 2 23.07 12.92 -5.41
C GLU A 2 21.84 12.46 -4.64
N ALA A 3 21.08 11.53 -5.22
CA ALA A 3 20.02 10.84 -4.51
C ALA A 3 20.68 10.08 -3.37
N GLN A 4 20.53 10.59 -2.14
CA GLN A 4 21.02 9.94 -0.93
C GLN A 4 20.37 8.55 -0.86
N SER A 5 21.18 7.53 -1.12
CA SER A 5 20.81 6.12 -0.95
C SER A 5 20.72 5.85 0.54
N CYS A 6 19.50 5.87 1.07
CA CYS A 6 19.24 5.51 2.46
C CYS A 6 19.53 4.00 2.63
N PRO A 7 20.29 3.57 3.66
CA PRO A 7 20.42 2.15 3.97
C PRO A 7 19.04 1.52 4.23
N PRO A 8 18.90 0.18 4.09
CA PRO A 8 17.60 -0.52 4.23
C PRO A 8 16.92 -0.38 5.60
N THR A 9 17.56 0.28 6.56
CA THR A 9 17.03 0.55 7.91
C THR A 9 16.20 1.83 8.01
N CYS A 10 16.11 2.63 6.95
CA CYS A 10 15.35 3.87 6.98
C CYS A 10 13.84 3.61 6.89
N LEU A 11 13.07 4.18 7.82
CA LEU A 11 11.60 4.18 7.73
C LEU A 11 11.15 5.04 6.54
N LYS A 12 10.34 4.46 5.66
CA LYS A 12 9.70 5.19 4.56
C LYS A 12 8.52 5.98 5.08
N ARG A 13 8.48 7.28 4.77
CA ARG A 13 7.29 8.10 5.00
C ARG A 13 6.14 7.61 4.13
N VAL A 14 4.97 7.40 4.73
CA VAL A 14 3.74 6.98 4.04
C VAL A 14 2.71 8.11 4.06
N ASP A 15 1.88 8.18 3.02
CA ASP A 15 0.76 9.13 2.98
C ASP A 15 -0.46 8.61 3.75
N ALA A 16 -1.47 9.48 3.96
CA ALA A 16 -2.66 9.13 4.74
C ALA A 16 -3.45 7.95 4.16
N HIS A 17 -3.53 7.82 2.83
CA HIS A 17 -4.22 6.71 2.20
C HIS A 17 -3.45 5.41 2.36
N GLN A 18 -2.11 5.45 2.21
CA GLN A 18 -1.26 4.30 2.47
C GLN A 18 -1.34 3.86 3.94
N TYR A 19 -1.35 4.81 4.87
CA TYR A 19 -1.49 4.53 6.30
C TYR A 19 -2.84 3.84 6.61
N GLU A 20 -3.96 4.37 6.09
CA GLU A 20 -5.27 3.74 6.26
C GLU A 20 -5.30 2.34 5.64
N ALA A 21 -4.71 2.16 4.45
CA ALA A 21 -4.66 0.88 3.77
C ALA A 21 -3.82 -0.15 4.57
N LEU A 22 -2.67 0.25 5.13
CA LEU A 22 -1.86 -0.62 6.00
C LEU A 22 -2.62 -1.01 7.27
N HIS A 23 -3.31 -0.06 7.90
CA HIS A 23 -4.12 -0.35 9.09
C HIS A 23 -5.25 -1.35 8.79
N ARG A 24 -5.92 -1.21 7.63
CA ARG A 24 -6.96 -2.15 7.19
C ARG A 24 -6.39 -3.51 6.82
N ALA A 25 -5.24 -3.56 6.16
CA ALA A 25 -4.55 -4.80 5.84
C ALA A 25 -4.15 -5.55 7.11
N GLN A 26 -3.62 -4.85 8.13
CA GLN A 26 -3.32 -5.43 9.44
C GLN A 26 -4.58 -5.96 10.14
N ALA A 27 -5.74 -5.34 9.92
CA ALA A 27 -7.02 -5.80 10.44
C ALA A 27 -7.65 -6.96 9.62
N GLY A 28 -6.95 -7.50 8.61
CA GLY A 28 -7.42 -8.62 7.80
C GLY A 28 -8.31 -8.23 6.61
N SER A 29 -8.27 -6.96 6.16
CA SER A 29 -8.97 -6.56 4.94
C SER A 29 -8.40 -7.28 3.71
N THR A 30 -9.29 -7.73 2.84
CA THR A 30 -8.90 -8.26 1.53
C THR A 30 -8.41 -7.14 0.62
N PHE A 31 -7.67 -7.51 -0.44
CA PHE A 31 -7.24 -6.57 -1.49
C PHE A 31 -8.44 -5.82 -2.09
N ALA A 32 -9.54 -6.52 -2.39
CA ALA A 32 -10.77 -5.89 -2.87
C ALA A 32 -11.33 -4.84 -1.89
N GLY A 33 -11.25 -5.11 -0.58
CA GLY A 33 -11.65 -4.15 0.45
C GLY A 33 -10.76 -2.90 0.51
N LEU A 34 -9.45 -3.06 0.27
CA LEU A 34 -8.50 -1.95 0.18
C LEU A 34 -8.78 -1.10 -1.06
N CYS A 35 -8.96 -1.74 -2.22
CA CYS A 35 -9.34 -1.07 -3.46
C CYS A 35 -10.63 -0.25 -3.29
N HIS A 36 -11.68 -0.85 -2.72
CA HIS A 36 -12.95 -0.17 -2.48
C HIS A 36 -12.78 1.07 -1.60
N MET A 37 -11.99 0.96 -0.52
CA MET A 37 -11.68 2.10 0.35
C MET A 37 -11.01 3.23 -0.43
N LEU A 38 -10.02 2.91 -1.27
CA LEU A 38 -9.31 3.92 -2.06
C LEU A 38 -10.21 4.55 -3.12
N VAL A 39 -11.03 3.74 -3.81
CA VAL A 39 -12.03 4.23 -4.76
C VAL A 39 -13.00 5.21 -4.10
N ALA A 40 -13.47 4.92 -2.87
CA ALA A 40 -14.34 5.82 -2.12
C ALA A 40 -13.67 7.16 -1.75
N ARG A 41 -12.34 7.21 -1.69
CA ARG A 41 -11.57 8.41 -1.31
C ARG A 41 -11.13 9.25 -2.51
N VAL A 42 -10.66 8.61 -3.58
CA VAL A 42 -9.99 9.29 -4.71
C VAL A 42 -10.63 9.00 -6.07
N GLY A 43 -11.79 8.34 -6.08
CA GLY A 43 -12.51 7.95 -7.30
C GLY A 43 -12.02 6.63 -7.88
N GLU A 44 -12.78 6.04 -8.80
CA GLU A 44 -12.58 4.67 -9.29
C GLU A 44 -11.20 4.46 -9.94
N ALA A 45 -10.90 5.19 -11.02
CA ALA A 45 -9.64 5.05 -11.74
C ALA A 45 -8.43 5.36 -10.83
N GLY A 46 -8.53 6.42 -10.02
CA GLY A 46 -7.47 6.81 -9.09
C GLY A 46 -7.25 5.77 -7.99
N GLY A 47 -8.34 5.20 -7.48
CA GLY A 47 -8.33 4.19 -6.42
C GLY A 47 -7.69 2.90 -6.88
N ILE A 48 -8.10 2.39 -8.05
CA ILE A 48 -7.54 1.18 -8.66
C ILE A 48 -6.03 1.33 -8.92
N VAL A 49 -5.62 2.44 -9.54
CA VAL A 49 -4.20 2.70 -9.82
C VAL A 49 -3.39 2.81 -8.53
N LYS A 50 -3.92 3.51 -7.53
CA LYS A 50 -3.24 3.69 -6.25
C LYS A 50 -3.12 2.38 -5.48
N ASP A 51 -4.17 1.57 -5.45
CA ASP A 51 -4.19 0.28 -4.74
C ASP A 51 -3.14 -0.67 -5.32
N GLY A 52 -3.08 -0.79 -6.65
CA GLY A 52 -2.06 -1.58 -7.33
C GLY A 52 -0.64 -1.07 -7.05
N ALA A 53 -0.41 0.24 -7.06
CA ALA A 53 0.90 0.84 -6.76
C ALA A 53 1.33 0.58 -5.31
N LEU A 54 0.39 0.62 -4.36
CA LEU A 54 0.67 0.29 -2.96
C LEU A 54 1.04 -1.18 -2.80
N LEU A 55 0.25 -2.09 -3.38
CA LEU A 55 0.53 -3.53 -3.32
C LEU A 55 1.90 -3.87 -3.91
N ALA A 56 2.21 -3.35 -5.10
CA ALA A 56 3.50 -3.55 -5.73
C ALA A 56 4.66 -3.02 -4.86
N GLY A 57 4.48 -1.84 -4.25
CA GLY A 57 5.47 -1.26 -3.34
C GLY A 57 5.69 -2.10 -2.08
N TRP A 58 4.62 -2.64 -1.50
CA TRP A 58 4.70 -3.47 -0.29
C TRP A 58 5.32 -4.84 -0.55
N LEU A 59 5.01 -5.47 -1.68
CA LEU A 59 5.67 -6.71 -2.11
C LEU A 59 7.16 -6.48 -2.39
N GLY A 60 7.50 -5.39 -3.10
CA GLY A 60 8.89 -5.06 -3.41
C GLY A 60 9.74 -4.68 -2.19
N SER A 61 9.10 -4.31 -1.07
CA SER A 61 9.76 -3.99 0.20
C SER A 61 9.64 -5.10 1.24
N GLU A 62 9.12 -6.28 0.88
CA GLU A 62 8.84 -7.40 1.79
C GLU A 62 7.93 -7.03 2.99
N LEU A 63 7.12 -5.98 2.85
CA LEU A 63 6.19 -5.55 3.91
C LEU A 63 4.97 -6.49 3.99
N ILE A 64 4.57 -7.07 2.85
CA ILE A 64 3.62 -8.17 2.78
C ILE A 64 4.41 -9.43 2.45
N THR A 65 4.36 -10.41 3.35
CA THR A 65 5.12 -11.66 3.23
C THR A 65 4.27 -12.85 2.76
N GLY A 66 2.97 -12.66 2.57
CA GLY A 66 2.05 -13.71 2.16
C GLY A 66 0.73 -13.15 1.63
N VAL A 67 0.12 -13.90 0.72
CA VAL A 67 -1.23 -13.64 0.20
C VAL A 67 -2.00 -14.96 0.23
N ASP A 68 -3.20 -14.92 0.78
CA ASP A 68 -4.09 -16.07 0.83
C ASP A 68 -5.21 -15.91 -0.19
N THR A 69 -5.52 -16.98 -0.91
CA THR A 69 -6.72 -17.10 -1.72
C THR A 69 -7.85 -17.59 -0.83
N THR A 70 -8.55 -16.66 -0.17
CA THR A 70 -9.81 -16.98 0.52
C THR A 70 -10.88 -17.34 -0.50
#